data_AF-A0A2R6BS60-F1
#
_entry.id   AF-A0A2R6BS60-F1
#
_cell.length_a   1.000
_cell.length_b   1.000
_cell.length_c   1.000
_cell.angle_alpha   90.00
_cell.angle_beta   90.00
_cell.angle_gamma   90.00
#
_symmetry.space_group_name_H-M   'P 1'
#
loop_
_entity.id
_entity.type
_entity.pdbx_description
1 polymer ?
#
loop_
_entity_poly.entity_id
_entity_poly.type
_entity_poly.pdbx_seq_one_letter_code
_entity_poly.pdbx_strand_id
1 'polypeptide(L)'
;MPVDPELRRLLDYFSSRGLVASEGTSLDLQQMRKGFLELSKLVPREAVASVRDFSVEYGDNVRVPCRLYTPKAEVGEGLTVFYHGGGFVLGGIEEYDGLCRALCNASQTKLLSVGYRLAPENRFPAAVEDAVVVLEYAAAHVGELGVKTDRLIVAGDSAGGNLATVAATLTRGKIKLKRQVLVYPAVSFDVSSYSHTEYSSGLFLTRAQLEWFGRQYLTKQADVLDPRFSPILFEDLRGLAPALIVTAEYDPLRDQGEAYAAKLAEQGVPVTRIRVGGMVHGFLSFFGVLKPARDTLNMIGAIINTDTRTES
;
A
#
# COMPACT_ATOMS: atom_id res chain seq x y z
N MET A 1 -2.59 -24.01 4.62
CA MET A 1 -1.58 -24.90 3.98
C MET A 1 -0.32 -24.88 4.85
N PRO A 2 0.88 -25.37 4.45
CA PRO A 2 2.12 -24.82 4.99
C PRO A 2 2.47 -23.50 4.28
N VAL A 3 3.33 -22.68 4.89
CA VAL A 3 3.95 -21.52 4.20
C VAL A 3 4.66 -22.03 2.95
N ASP A 4 4.57 -21.27 1.86
CA ASP A 4 5.21 -21.64 0.59
C ASP A 4 6.73 -21.91 0.78
N PRO A 5 7.27 -23.03 0.28
CA PRO A 5 8.67 -23.39 0.48
C PRO A 5 9.68 -22.37 -0.09
N GLU A 6 9.36 -21.71 -1.20
CA GLU A 6 10.21 -20.64 -1.77
C GLU A 6 10.20 -19.41 -0.86
N LEU A 7 9.02 -19.04 -0.37
CA LEU A 7 8.89 -17.96 0.61
C LEU A 7 9.68 -18.29 1.88
N ARG A 8 9.60 -19.52 2.39
CA ARG A 8 10.35 -19.90 3.59
C ARG A 8 11.86 -19.74 3.39
N ARG A 9 12.39 -20.23 2.26
CA ARG A 9 13.82 -20.06 1.92
C ARG A 9 14.22 -18.59 1.81
N LEU A 10 13.34 -17.75 1.27
CA LEU A 10 13.58 -16.32 1.15
C LEU A 10 13.65 -15.63 2.52
N LEU A 11 12.72 -15.97 3.43
CA LEU A 11 12.72 -15.44 4.80
C LEU A 11 13.98 -15.89 5.59
N ASP A 12 14.37 -17.16 5.46
CA ASP A 12 15.59 -17.67 6.08
C ASP A 12 16.84 -16.96 5.51
N TYR A 13 16.87 -16.67 4.21
CA TYR A 13 17.93 -15.88 3.57
C TYR A 13 18.01 -14.46 4.17
N PHE A 14 16.88 -13.75 4.29
CA PHE A 14 16.86 -12.41 4.88
C PHE A 14 17.33 -12.39 6.33
N SER A 15 16.88 -13.36 7.13
CA SER A 15 17.30 -13.50 8.52
C SER A 15 18.80 -13.75 8.63
N SER A 16 19.36 -14.68 7.84
CA SER A 16 20.80 -15.00 7.84
C SER A 16 21.70 -13.83 7.46
N ARG A 17 21.16 -12.83 6.76
CA ARG A 17 21.89 -11.62 6.31
C ARG A 17 21.61 -10.40 7.17
N GLY A 18 20.77 -10.52 8.21
CA GLY A 18 20.38 -9.39 9.06
C GLY A 18 19.60 -8.30 8.32
N LEU A 19 18.91 -8.66 7.22
CA LEU A 19 18.13 -7.73 6.41
C LEU A 19 16.76 -7.42 7.03
N VAL A 20 16.28 -8.34 7.87
CA VAL A 20 15.08 -8.19 8.69
C VAL A 20 15.48 -8.26 10.15
N ALA A 21 14.76 -7.53 11.01
CA ALA A 21 14.97 -7.61 12.45
C ALA A 21 14.72 -9.04 12.93
N SER A 22 15.64 -9.55 13.75
CA SER A 22 15.47 -10.85 14.40
C SER A 22 14.48 -10.75 15.56
N GLU A 23 13.69 -11.79 15.76
CA GLU A 23 12.74 -11.84 16.86
C GLU A 23 13.47 -11.70 18.21
N GLY A 24 12.88 -10.94 19.14
CA GLY A 24 13.47 -10.67 20.46
C GLY A 24 14.59 -9.63 20.48
N THR A 25 14.95 -9.03 19.34
CA THR A 25 15.91 -7.90 19.30
C THR A 25 15.20 -6.55 19.44
N SER A 26 15.88 -5.58 20.04
CA SER A 26 15.38 -4.20 20.11
C SER A 26 15.32 -3.60 18.70
N LEU A 27 14.16 -3.08 18.32
CA LEU A 27 13.95 -2.44 17.02
C LEU A 27 14.51 -1.01 17.02
N ASP A 28 15.61 -0.81 16.30
CA ASP A 28 16.23 0.49 16.05
C ASP A 28 15.77 1.10 14.71
N LEU A 29 15.43 2.39 14.71
CA LEU A 29 14.88 3.07 13.54
C LEU A 29 15.85 3.10 12.35
N GLN A 30 17.13 3.41 12.60
CA GLN A 30 18.12 3.52 11.52
C GLN A 30 18.41 2.15 10.92
N GLN A 31 18.53 1.11 11.76
CA GLN A 31 18.70 -0.26 11.31
C GLN A 31 17.50 -0.75 10.50
N MET A 32 16.27 -0.48 10.94
CA MET A 32 15.06 -0.86 10.21
C MET A 32 14.98 -0.17 8.85
N ARG A 33 15.25 1.14 8.77
CA ARG A 33 15.29 1.88 7.49
C ARG A 33 16.37 1.35 6.56
N LYS A 34 17.58 1.10 7.08
CA LYS A 34 18.67 0.52 6.30
C LYS A 34 18.34 -0.88 5.79
N GLY A 35 17.82 -1.75 6.64
CA GLY A 35 17.41 -3.11 6.25
C GLY A 35 16.34 -3.09 5.15
N PHE A 36 15.34 -2.23 5.28
CA PHE A 36 14.30 -2.05 4.27
C PHE A 36 14.86 -1.55 2.93
N LEU A 37 15.79 -0.58 2.95
CA LEU A 37 16.50 -0.12 1.75
C LEU A 37 17.31 -1.26 1.11
N GLU A 38 18.07 -2.05 1.88
CA GLU A 38 18.83 -3.17 1.33
C GLU A 38 17.92 -4.27 0.74
N LEU A 39 16.77 -4.56 1.36
CA LEU A 39 15.77 -5.46 0.80
C LEU A 39 15.21 -4.94 -0.51
N SER A 40 14.94 -3.63 -0.61
CA SER A 40 14.41 -3.02 -1.84
C SER A 40 15.34 -3.19 -3.05
N LYS A 41 16.66 -3.26 -2.83
CA LYS A 41 17.65 -3.49 -3.90
C LYS A 41 17.55 -4.86 -4.55
N LEU A 42 16.92 -5.83 -3.87
CA LEU A 42 16.66 -7.17 -4.38
C LEU A 42 15.41 -7.22 -5.27
N VAL A 43 14.57 -6.17 -5.24
CA VAL A 43 13.35 -6.09 -6.05
C VAL A 43 13.73 -5.69 -7.48
N PRO A 44 13.38 -6.49 -8.50
CA PRO A 44 13.68 -6.15 -9.89
C PRO A 44 13.07 -4.82 -10.31
N ARG A 45 13.86 -3.99 -11.00
CA ARG A 45 13.40 -2.73 -11.59
C ARG A 45 13.10 -2.93 -13.06
N GLU A 46 11.85 -3.28 -13.36
CA GLU A 46 11.41 -3.44 -14.75
C GLU A 46 11.55 -2.12 -15.51
N ALA A 47 12.05 -2.18 -16.74
CA ALA A 47 12.13 -0.99 -17.57
C ALA A 47 10.72 -0.49 -17.93
N VAL A 48 10.49 0.80 -17.76
CA VAL A 48 9.27 1.54 -18.15
C VAL A 48 9.63 2.54 -19.27
N ALA A 49 8.65 3.15 -19.94
CA ALA A 49 8.92 4.10 -21.02
C ALA A 49 9.56 5.40 -20.52
N SER A 50 9.09 5.91 -19.39
CA SER A 50 9.67 7.09 -18.75
C SER A 50 9.38 7.14 -17.26
N VAL A 51 10.23 7.90 -16.56
CA VAL A 51 10.08 8.25 -15.14
C VAL A 51 10.24 9.76 -15.03
N ARG A 52 9.32 10.42 -14.32
CA ARG A 52 9.36 11.86 -14.07
C ARG A 52 9.14 12.15 -12.60
N ASP A 53 10.10 12.84 -12.00
CA ASP A 53 10.04 13.28 -10.60
C ASP A 53 9.56 14.73 -10.52
N PHE A 54 8.72 15.00 -9.53
CA PHE A 54 8.25 16.34 -9.17
C PHE A 54 7.77 16.35 -7.71
N SER A 55 7.41 17.51 -7.19
CA SER A 55 6.81 17.63 -5.86
C SER A 55 5.44 18.30 -5.96
N VAL A 56 4.50 17.83 -5.17
CA VAL A 56 3.24 18.54 -4.90
C VAL A 56 3.48 19.43 -3.68
N GLU A 57 3.22 20.72 -3.84
CA GLU A 57 3.42 21.72 -2.79
C GLU A 57 2.08 22.16 -2.20
N TYR A 58 2.00 22.30 -0.88
CA TYR A 58 0.83 22.85 -0.21
C TYR A 58 1.17 23.44 1.16
N GLY A 59 0.28 24.29 1.68
CA GLY A 59 0.55 25.08 2.87
C GLY A 59 1.77 25.99 2.67
N ASP A 60 2.41 26.37 3.77
CA ASP A 60 3.51 27.35 3.69
C ASP A 60 4.83 26.73 3.24
N ASN A 61 5.10 25.45 3.55
CA ASN A 61 6.41 24.82 3.33
C ASN A 61 6.39 23.28 3.12
N VAL A 62 5.23 22.67 2.82
CA VAL A 62 5.18 21.21 2.61
C VAL A 62 5.42 20.88 1.15
N ARG A 63 6.39 19.99 0.90
CA ARG A 63 6.70 19.44 -0.42
C ARG A 63 6.61 17.92 -0.36
N VAL A 64 5.65 17.34 -1.07
CA VAL A 64 5.47 15.89 -1.16
C VAL A 64 6.12 15.40 -2.44
N PRO A 65 7.29 14.73 -2.38
CA PRO A 65 7.93 14.19 -3.57
C PRO A 65 7.04 13.12 -4.20
N CYS A 66 6.98 13.11 -5.52
CA CYS A 66 6.21 12.20 -6.33
C CYS A 66 7.03 11.72 -7.53
N ARG A 67 6.80 10.46 -7.94
CA ARG A 67 7.40 9.87 -9.13
C ARG A 67 6.33 9.29 -10.04
N LEU A 68 6.24 9.83 -11.25
CA LEU A 68 5.31 9.37 -12.29
C LEU A 68 6.01 8.38 -13.22
N TYR A 69 5.48 7.17 -13.30
CA TYR A 69 5.90 6.11 -14.21
C TYR A 69 4.96 6.04 -15.42
N THR A 70 5.52 5.93 -16.62
CA THR A 70 4.76 5.67 -17.85
C THR A 70 5.10 4.27 -18.38
N PRO A 71 4.13 3.38 -18.62
CA PRO A 71 4.40 2.00 -18.99
C PRO A 71 5.00 1.90 -20.40
N LYS A 72 5.68 0.79 -20.70
CA LYS A 72 6.25 0.54 -22.04
C LYS A 72 5.20 0.30 -23.13
N ALA A 73 4.10 -0.34 -22.76
CA ALA A 73 3.02 -0.67 -23.68
C ALA A 73 2.20 0.57 -24.05
N GLU A 74 1.20 0.41 -24.92
CA GLU A 74 0.21 1.45 -25.15
C GLU A 74 -0.41 1.89 -23.83
N VAL A 75 -0.22 3.16 -23.50
CA VAL A 75 -0.62 3.75 -22.23
C VAL A 75 -2.14 3.82 -22.22
N GLY A 76 -2.75 3.07 -21.29
CA GLY A 76 -4.17 3.17 -20.97
C GLY A 76 -4.53 4.58 -20.52
N GLU A 77 -5.83 4.86 -20.44
CA GLU A 77 -6.30 6.24 -20.35
C GLU A 77 -6.37 6.80 -18.92
N GLY A 78 -6.06 5.98 -17.91
CA GLY A 78 -6.19 6.32 -16.49
C GLY A 78 -4.86 6.49 -15.74
N LEU A 79 -5.00 6.86 -14.47
CA LEU A 79 -3.89 7.10 -13.54
C LEU A 79 -4.11 6.31 -12.25
N THR A 80 -3.06 5.63 -11.79
CA THR A 80 -3.02 5.00 -10.48
C THR A 80 -2.18 5.83 -9.52
N VAL A 81 -2.77 6.38 -8.46
CA VAL A 81 -2.04 7.01 -7.35
C VAL A 81 -1.71 5.92 -6.33
N PHE A 82 -0.43 5.69 -6.08
CA PHE A 82 0.07 4.61 -5.25
C PHE A 82 0.76 5.14 -3.98
N TYR A 83 0.30 4.67 -2.82
CA TYR A 83 0.94 4.90 -1.53
C TYR A 83 1.66 3.63 -1.09
N HIS A 84 2.92 3.76 -0.72
CA HIS A 84 3.74 2.63 -0.31
C HIS A 84 3.43 2.15 1.11
N GLY A 85 3.72 0.89 1.42
CA GLY A 85 3.73 0.35 2.77
C GLY A 85 4.96 0.74 3.60
N GLY A 86 5.16 0.06 4.74
CA GLY A 86 6.30 0.34 5.65
C GLY A 86 5.90 0.95 6.99
N GLY A 87 4.67 0.72 7.44
CA GLY A 87 4.22 1.13 8.77
C GLY A 87 4.28 2.63 9.03
N PHE A 88 4.15 3.45 7.98
CA PHE A 88 4.27 4.92 8.01
C PHE A 88 5.66 5.45 8.43
N VAL A 89 6.66 4.57 8.56
CA VAL A 89 7.98 4.86 9.14
C VAL A 89 9.12 4.51 8.17
N LEU A 90 8.89 3.51 7.31
CA LEU A 90 9.81 2.98 6.32
C LEU A 90 9.25 3.17 4.91
N GLY A 91 10.09 2.90 3.92
CA GLY A 91 9.75 3.01 2.51
C GLY A 91 9.99 4.40 1.95
N GLY A 92 9.55 4.59 0.73
CA GLY A 92 9.80 5.78 -0.05
C GLY A 92 9.71 5.47 -1.53
N ILE A 93 9.86 6.51 -2.35
CA ILE A 93 9.86 6.38 -3.82
C ILE A 93 10.96 5.44 -4.29
N GLU A 94 12.14 5.49 -3.67
CA GLU A 94 13.29 4.69 -4.09
C GLU A 94 13.15 3.21 -3.72
N GLU A 95 12.63 2.92 -2.53
CA GLU A 95 12.42 1.57 -2.03
C GLU A 95 11.27 0.86 -2.73
N TYR A 96 10.29 1.61 -3.24
CA TYR A 96 9.15 1.05 -3.99
C TYR A 96 9.30 1.15 -5.51
N ASP A 97 10.40 1.69 -6.03
CA ASP A 97 10.64 1.87 -7.47
C ASP A 97 10.43 0.57 -8.27
N GLY A 98 10.93 -0.57 -7.76
CA GLY A 98 10.75 -1.87 -8.41
C GLY A 98 9.28 -2.31 -8.51
N LEU A 99 8.53 -2.25 -7.41
CA LEU A 99 7.12 -2.62 -7.38
C LEU A 99 6.25 -1.67 -8.21
N CYS A 100 6.49 -0.36 -8.11
CA CYS A 100 5.78 0.66 -8.88
C CYS A 100 5.98 0.49 -10.39
N ARG A 101 7.20 0.17 -10.85
CA ARG A 101 7.49 -0.15 -12.26
C ARG A 101 6.74 -1.39 -12.73
N ALA A 102 6.79 -2.45 -11.93
CA ALA A 102 6.15 -3.71 -12.27
C ALA A 102 4.62 -3.58 -12.31
N LEU A 103 4.02 -2.86 -11.35
CA LEU A 103 2.60 -2.56 -11.33
C LEU A 103 2.19 -1.67 -12.51
N CYS A 104 2.97 -0.62 -12.80
CA CYS A 104 2.75 0.27 -13.95
C CYS A 104 2.72 -0.52 -15.28
N ASN A 105 3.68 -1.42 -15.49
CA ASN A 105 3.70 -2.29 -16.66
C ASN A 105 2.52 -3.27 -16.69
N ALA A 106 2.20 -3.91 -15.56
CA ALA A 106 1.12 -4.89 -15.46
C ALA A 106 -0.26 -4.25 -15.68
N SER A 107 -0.48 -3.03 -15.19
CA SER A 107 -1.72 -2.29 -15.41
C SER A 107 -1.78 -1.59 -16.76
N GLN A 108 -0.63 -1.37 -17.40
CA GLN A 108 -0.50 -0.51 -18.58
C GLN A 108 -1.12 0.87 -18.36
N THR A 109 -1.13 1.36 -17.13
CA THR A 109 -1.57 2.72 -16.78
C THR A 109 -0.38 3.52 -16.27
N LYS A 110 -0.48 4.86 -16.35
CA LYS A 110 0.48 5.68 -15.61
C LYS A 110 0.28 5.46 -14.12
N LEU A 111 1.39 5.47 -13.38
CA LEU A 111 1.38 5.28 -11.94
C LEU A 111 2.12 6.44 -11.27
N LEU A 112 1.48 7.10 -10.32
CA LEU A 112 2.05 8.17 -9.50
C LEU A 112 2.36 7.61 -8.11
N SER A 113 3.64 7.37 -7.83
CA SER A 113 4.11 6.95 -6.51
C SER A 113 4.32 8.17 -5.62
N VAL A 114 3.81 8.10 -4.39
CA VAL A 114 3.81 9.23 -3.44
C VAL A 114 4.81 8.97 -2.31
N GLY A 115 5.79 9.86 -2.15
CA GLY A 115 6.76 9.84 -1.06
C GLY A 115 6.29 10.67 0.13
N TYR A 116 5.18 10.27 0.75
CA TYR A 116 4.58 10.98 1.89
C TYR A 116 5.54 11.05 3.10
N ARG A 117 5.34 12.05 3.97
CA ARG A 117 6.15 12.27 5.18
C ARG A 117 6.07 11.08 6.12
N LEU A 118 7.23 10.65 6.62
CA LEU A 118 7.36 9.49 7.50
C LEU A 118 7.49 9.89 8.98
N ALA A 119 7.02 9.00 9.83
CA ALA A 119 7.28 9.01 11.27
C ALA A 119 8.67 8.43 11.59
N PRO A 120 9.25 8.77 12.76
CA PRO A 120 8.70 9.63 13.82
C PRO A 120 8.87 11.13 13.60
N GLU A 121 9.57 11.56 12.53
CA GLU A 121 9.82 12.98 12.24
C GLU A 121 8.51 13.73 11.95
N ASN A 122 7.57 13.05 11.30
CA ASN A 122 6.23 13.57 10.98
C ASN A 122 5.19 12.53 11.41
N ARG A 123 4.76 12.63 12.67
CA ARG A 123 3.75 11.73 13.24
C ARG A 123 2.37 11.96 12.63
N PHE A 124 1.44 11.05 12.92
CA PHE A 124 0.03 11.18 12.58
C PHE A 124 -0.51 12.57 12.99
N PRO A 125 -1.22 13.29 12.09
CA PRO A 125 -1.78 12.84 10.82
C PRO A 125 -1.00 13.21 9.54
N ALA A 126 0.28 13.56 9.61
CA ALA A 126 1.03 14.13 8.47
C ALA A 126 0.95 13.31 7.16
N ALA A 127 1.15 11.99 7.23
CA ALA A 127 1.05 11.13 6.04
C ALA A 127 -0.36 11.09 5.41
N VAL A 128 -1.42 11.25 6.23
CA VAL A 128 -2.81 11.31 5.75
C VAL A 128 -3.04 12.59 4.97
N GLU A 129 -2.56 13.72 5.47
CA GLU A 129 -2.65 15.02 4.80
C GLU A 129 -1.96 14.98 3.43
N ASP A 130 -0.73 14.46 3.39
CA ASP A 130 0.05 14.31 2.16
C ASP A 130 -0.69 13.43 1.15
N ALA A 131 -1.25 12.30 1.62
CA ALA A 131 -1.98 11.38 0.75
C ALA A 131 -3.21 12.04 0.11
N VAL A 132 -4.02 12.75 0.90
CA VAL A 132 -5.21 13.48 0.42
C VAL A 132 -4.82 14.55 -0.59
N VAL A 133 -3.83 15.39 -0.27
CA VAL A 133 -3.41 16.50 -1.13
C VAL A 133 -2.87 15.99 -2.47
N VAL A 134 -2.08 14.92 -2.48
CA VAL A 134 -1.56 14.36 -3.73
C VAL A 134 -2.69 13.73 -4.56
N LEU A 135 -3.70 13.13 -3.93
CA LEU A 135 -4.87 12.61 -4.67
C LEU A 135 -5.70 13.74 -5.29
N GLU A 136 -5.95 14.81 -4.54
CA GLU A 136 -6.64 16.02 -5.03
C GLU A 136 -5.84 16.69 -6.17
N TYR A 137 -4.51 16.80 -6.02
CA TYR A 137 -3.62 17.30 -7.07
C TYR A 137 -3.72 16.44 -8.33
N ALA A 138 -3.60 15.12 -8.20
CA ALA A 138 -3.66 14.19 -9.31
C ALA A 138 -4.99 14.29 -10.07
N ALA A 139 -6.11 14.45 -9.35
CA ALA A 139 -7.42 14.63 -9.95
C ALA A 139 -7.57 15.95 -10.71
N ALA A 140 -7.05 17.04 -10.16
CA ALA A 140 -7.12 18.35 -10.79
C ALA A 140 -6.18 18.51 -12.00
N HIS A 141 -5.09 17.74 -12.07
CA HIS A 141 -4.02 17.92 -13.07
C HIS A 141 -3.79 16.70 -13.97
N VAL A 142 -4.80 15.86 -14.20
CA VAL A 142 -4.69 14.64 -15.04
C VAL A 142 -4.07 14.92 -16.42
N GLY A 143 -4.42 16.03 -17.06
CA GLY A 143 -3.87 16.45 -18.35
C GLY A 143 -2.37 16.76 -18.30
N GLU A 144 -1.90 17.45 -17.25
CA GLU A 144 -0.47 17.76 -17.04
C GLU A 144 0.34 16.51 -16.67
N LEU A 145 -0.31 15.51 -16.09
CA LEU A 145 0.26 14.18 -15.89
C LEU A 145 0.26 13.35 -17.18
N GLY A 146 -0.27 13.90 -18.28
CA GLY A 146 -0.34 13.28 -19.60
C GLY A 146 -1.29 12.07 -19.64
N VAL A 147 -2.38 12.16 -18.87
CA VAL A 147 -3.45 11.16 -18.78
C VAL A 147 -4.65 11.70 -19.57
N LYS A 148 -5.27 10.85 -20.39
CA LYS A 148 -6.32 11.30 -21.34
C LYS A 148 -7.71 11.44 -20.70
N THR A 149 -7.95 10.73 -19.60
CA THR A 149 -9.25 10.71 -18.91
C THR A 149 -9.09 10.97 -17.42
N ASP A 150 -10.18 11.27 -16.73
CA ASP A 150 -10.27 11.41 -15.28
C ASP A 150 -10.43 10.06 -14.55
N ARG A 151 -10.08 8.94 -15.21
CA ARG A 151 -10.18 7.59 -14.65
C ARG A 151 -9.07 7.34 -13.64
N LEU A 152 -9.33 7.73 -12.39
CA LEU A 152 -8.40 7.60 -11.28
C LEU A 152 -8.60 6.31 -10.49
N ILE A 153 -7.50 5.68 -10.15
CA ILE A 153 -7.42 4.55 -9.23
C ILE A 153 -6.56 4.99 -8.05
N VAL A 154 -6.98 4.64 -6.84
CA VAL A 154 -6.12 4.76 -5.66
C VAL A 154 -5.66 3.37 -5.26
N ALA A 155 -4.38 3.24 -4.92
CA ALA A 155 -3.79 1.95 -4.58
C ALA A 155 -2.76 2.08 -3.45
N GLY A 156 -2.55 1.00 -2.73
CA GLY A 156 -1.45 0.93 -1.78
C GLY A 156 -1.40 -0.41 -1.07
N ASP A 157 -0.27 -0.67 -0.42
CA ASP A 157 -0.03 -1.91 0.31
C ASP A 157 0.25 -1.64 1.79
N SER A 158 -0.22 -2.50 2.70
CA SER A 158 0.00 -2.36 4.15
C SER A 158 -0.48 -0.99 4.68
N ALA A 159 0.43 -0.18 5.26
CA ALA A 159 0.20 1.21 5.64
C ALA A 159 -0.17 2.12 4.45
N GLY A 160 0.32 1.85 3.25
CA GLY A 160 -0.12 2.54 2.03
C GLY A 160 -1.56 2.18 1.66
N GLY A 161 -1.98 0.94 1.93
CA GLY A 161 -3.38 0.52 1.82
C GLY A 161 -4.29 1.28 2.78
N ASN A 162 -3.79 1.59 3.99
CA ASN A 162 -4.47 2.51 4.92
C ASN A 162 -4.66 3.90 4.30
N LEU A 163 -3.56 4.51 3.83
CA LEU A 163 -3.60 5.84 3.24
C LEU A 163 -4.52 5.90 2.01
N ALA A 164 -4.49 4.87 1.16
CA ALA A 164 -5.37 4.76 -0.01
C ALA A 164 -6.85 4.81 0.37
N THR A 165 -7.26 4.03 1.37
CA THR A 165 -8.66 3.99 1.79
C THR A 165 -9.10 5.25 2.55
N VAL A 166 -8.22 5.83 3.37
CA VAL A 166 -8.49 7.09 4.07
C VAL A 166 -8.61 8.24 3.07
N ALA A 167 -7.69 8.36 2.12
CA ALA A 167 -7.74 9.39 1.08
C ALA A 167 -9.00 9.26 0.21
N ALA A 168 -9.37 8.04 -0.19
CA ALA A 168 -10.62 7.78 -0.90
C ALA A 168 -11.85 8.24 -0.10
N THR A 169 -11.85 8.00 1.20
CA THR A 169 -12.97 8.35 2.09
C THR A 169 -13.08 9.85 2.30
N LEU A 170 -11.96 10.54 2.55
CA LEU A 170 -11.93 11.99 2.81
C LEU A 170 -12.18 12.83 1.55
N THR A 171 -11.93 12.28 0.36
CA THR A 171 -12.19 12.94 -0.93
C THR A 171 -13.50 12.49 -1.58
N ARG A 172 -14.29 11.63 -0.91
CA ARG A 172 -15.58 11.16 -1.41
C ARG A 172 -16.50 12.33 -1.76
N GLY A 173 -17.11 12.26 -2.94
CA GLY A 173 -17.98 13.31 -3.48
C GLY A 173 -17.23 14.46 -4.16
N LYS A 174 -15.91 14.58 -3.98
CA LYS A 174 -15.05 15.53 -4.71
C LYS A 174 -14.32 14.85 -5.87
N ILE A 175 -13.85 13.63 -5.65
CA ILE A 175 -13.07 12.86 -6.63
C ILE A 175 -13.81 11.57 -6.96
N LYS A 176 -14.03 11.32 -8.26
CA LYS A 176 -14.63 10.08 -8.74
C LYS A 176 -13.53 9.04 -9.00
N LEU A 177 -13.30 8.17 -8.02
CA LEU A 177 -12.40 7.03 -8.18
C LEU A 177 -13.11 5.88 -8.89
N LYS A 178 -12.40 5.19 -9.79
CA LYS A 178 -12.88 3.96 -10.45
C LYS A 178 -12.70 2.73 -9.57
N ARG A 179 -11.65 2.70 -8.74
CA ARG A 179 -11.37 1.63 -7.79
C ARG A 179 -10.44 2.10 -6.67
N GLN A 180 -10.56 1.46 -5.51
CA GLN A 180 -9.53 1.40 -4.49
C GLN A 180 -8.89 0.00 -4.47
N VAL A 181 -7.58 -0.09 -4.63
CA VAL A 181 -6.81 -1.36 -4.62
C VAL A 181 -6.00 -1.43 -3.34
N LEU A 182 -6.40 -2.30 -2.43
CA LEU A 182 -5.86 -2.39 -1.08
C LEU A 182 -5.18 -3.75 -0.91
N VAL A 183 -3.86 -3.74 -0.84
CA VAL A 183 -3.06 -4.97 -0.66
C VAL A 183 -2.68 -5.11 0.81
N TYR A 184 -3.13 -6.17 1.46
CA TYR A 184 -2.99 -6.50 2.88
C TYR A 184 -3.08 -5.27 3.80
N PRO A 185 -4.15 -4.46 3.70
CA PRO A 185 -4.17 -3.12 4.28
C PRO A 185 -4.22 -3.15 5.81
N ALA A 186 -3.49 -2.25 6.46
CA ALA A 186 -3.64 -1.97 7.88
C ALA A 186 -4.86 -1.05 8.06
N VAL A 187 -5.97 -1.55 8.61
CA VAL A 187 -7.26 -0.82 8.68
C VAL A 187 -7.81 -0.68 10.10
N SER A 188 -7.10 -1.21 11.09
CA SER A 188 -7.45 -1.20 12.51
C SER A 188 -6.20 -1.32 13.38
N PHE A 189 -6.27 -0.76 14.59
CA PHE A 189 -5.42 -1.20 15.69
C PHE A 189 -5.95 -2.50 16.30
N ASP A 190 -5.75 -3.60 15.59
CA ASP A 190 -6.17 -4.92 16.04
C ASP A 190 -5.26 -5.43 17.16
N VAL A 191 -5.87 -5.89 18.25
CA VAL A 191 -5.18 -6.41 19.43
C VAL A 191 -5.54 -7.86 19.75
N SER A 192 -6.47 -8.47 19.01
CA SER A 192 -7.09 -9.72 19.47
C SER A 192 -7.64 -10.65 18.38
N SER A 193 -7.64 -10.29 17.10
CA SER A 193 -8.10 -11.23 16.07
C SER A 193 -7.27 -12.52 16.07
N TYR A 194 -7.87 -13.56 15.50
CA TYR A 194 -7.20 -14.85 15.37
C TYR A 194 -5.91 -14.71 14.58
N SER A 195 -5.94 -14.06 13.40
CA SER A 195 -4.74 -13.84 12.59
C SER A 195 -3.68 -13.01 13.30
N HIS A 196 -4.09 -11.97 14.05
CA HIS A 196 -3.17 -11.14 14.82
C HIS A 196 -2.44 -11.94 15.89
N THR A 197 -3.10 -12.93 16.50
CA THR A 197 -2.53 -13.79 17.54
C THR A 197 -1.70 -14.93 16.96
N GLU A 198 -2.28 -15.68 16.02
CA GLU A 198 -1.68 -16.88 15.40
C GLU A 198 -0.39 -16.53 14.64
N TYR A 199 -0.39 -15.42 13.90
CA TYR A 199 0.74 -14.99 13.08
C TYR A 199 1.48 -13.79 13.70
N SER A 200 1.48 -13.72 15.03
CA SER A 200 2.13 -12.65 15.79
C SER A 200 3.67 -12.73 15.79
N SER A 201 4.25 -13.88 15.44
CA SER A 201 5.68 -14.16 15.53
C SER A 201 6.20 -15.00 14.35
N GLY A 202 7.52 -15.08 14.19
CA GLY A 202 8.19 -16.00 13.26
C GLY A 202 8.00 -15.75 11.75
N LEU A 203 7.10 -14.87 11.32
CA LEU A 203 6.74 -14.69 9.90
C LEU A 203 6.78 -13.21 9.46
N PHE A 204 7.98 -12.74 9.09
CA PHE A 204 8.27 -11.40 8.51
C PHE A 204 7.73 -10.18 9.27
N LEU A 205 6.41 -9.97 9.28
CA LEU A 205 5.72 -8.97 10.10
C LEU A 205 5.25 -9.60 11.42
N THR A 206 5.70 -9.02 12.55
CA THR A 206 5.37 -9.50 13.89
C THR A 206 4.54 -8.50 14.68
N ARG A 207 3.91 -8.96 15.76
CA ARG A 207 3.22 -8.09 16.72
C ARG A 207 4.15 -7.04 17.33
N ALA A 208 5.38 -7.41 17.67
CA ALA A 208 6.36 -6.49 18.22
C ALA A 208 6.68 -5.34 17.24
N GLN A 209 6.75 -5.64 15.93
CA GLN A 209 6.91 -4.62 14.89
C GLN A 209 5.66 -3.76 14.74
N LEU A 210 4.45 -4.33 14.74
CA LEU A 210 3.20 -3.57 14.69
C LEU A 210 3.09 -2.57 15.84
N GLU A 211 3.37 -3.01 17.06
CA GLU A 211 3.38 -2.15 18.24
C GLU A 211 4.49 -1.08 18.15
N TRP A 212 5.66 -1.43 17.60
CA TRP A 212 6.74 -0.47 17.37
C TRP A 212 6.36 0.59 16.34
N PHE A 213 5.79 0.22 15.19
CA PHE A 213 5.28 1.16 14.19
C PHE A 213 4.24 2.08 14.79
N GLY A 214 3.30 1.55 15.57
CA GLY A 214 2.30 2.35 16.29
C GLY A 214 2.92 3.41 17.20
N ARG A 215 3.96 3.05 17.98
CA ARG A 215 4.67 4.00 18.86
C ARG A 215 5.43 5.09 18.10
N GLN A 216 5.96 4.78 16.93
CA GLN A 216 6.63 5.77 16.08
C GLN A 216 5.62 6.72 15.44
N TYR A 217 4.52 6.17 14.90
CA TYR A 217 3.57 6.90 14.07
C TYR A 217 2.56 7.72 14.85
N LEU A 218 1.97 7.17 15.92
CA LEU A 218 0.89 7.84 16.65
C LEU A 218 1.43 8.92 17.58
N THR A 219 0.65 9.98 17.76
CA THR A 219 1.00 11.09 18.65
C THR A 219 0.51 10.83 20.07
N LYS A 220 -0.66 10.22 20.21
CA LYS A 220 -1.27 9.82 21.49
C LYS A 220 -2.00 8.49 21.36
N GLN A 221 -2.19 7.78 22.47
CA GLN A 221 -2.87 6.48 22.46
C GLN A 221 -4.29 6.54 21.89
N ALA A 222 -5.03 7.63 22.14
CA ALA A 222 -6.39 7.80 21.63
C ALA A 222 -6.47 7.85 20.09
N ASP A 223 -5.35 8.12 19.40
CA ASP A 223 -5.32 8.15 17.92
C ASP A 223 -5.64 6.78 17.31
N VAL A 224 -5.50 5.68 18.06
CA VAL A 224 -5.90 4.34 17.60
C VAL A 224 -7.40 4.24 17.25
N LEU A 225 -8.22 5.14 17.81
CA LEU A 225 -9.66 5.22 17.56
C LEU A 225 -10.03 6.26 16.49
N ASP A 226 -9.08 7.01 15.95
CA ASP A 226 -9.34 7.95 14.86
C ASP A 226 -9.56 7.17 13.56
N PRO A 227 -10.69 7.36 12.84
CA PRO A 227 -10.93 6.67 11.57
C PRO A 227 -9.87 6.92 10.49
N ARG A 228 -9.08 8.00 10.59
CA ARG A 228 -7.96 8.28 9.68
C ARG A 228 -6.74 7.40 9.95
N PHE A 229 -6.68 6.71 11.09
CA PHE A 229 -5.71 5.66 11.38
C PHE A 229 -6.33 4.26 11.35
N SER A 230 -7.55 4.11 11.87
CA SER A 230 -8.33 2.88 11.84
C SER A 230 -9.54 3.03 10.91
N PRO A 231 -9.38 3.01 9.57
CA PRO A 231 -10.46 3.24 8.61
C PRO A 231 -11.64 2.29 8.73
N ILE A 232 -11.50 1.13 9.38
CA ILE A 232 -12.65 0.30 9.75
C ILE A 232 -13.64 1.02 10.67
N LEU A 233 -13.26 2.12 11.33
CA LEU A 233 -14.10 2.90 12.23
C LEU A 233 -14.91 4.01 11.54
N PHE A 234 -14.70 4.29 10.25
CA PHE A 234 -15.60 5.19 9.53
C PHE A 234 -17.03 4.63 9.56
N GLU A 235 -17.99 5.43 10.04
CA GLU A 235 -19.39 4.99 10.17
C GLU A 235 -20.05 4.81 8.80
N ASP A 236 -19.83 5.74 7.88
CA ASP A 236 -20.39 5.74 6.54
C ASP A 236 -19.31 5.60 5.47
N LEU A 237 -19.32 4.45 4.79
CA LEU A 237 -18.49 4.04 3.67
C LEU A 237 -19.30 3.94 2.36
N ARG A 238 -20.59 4.29 2.36
CA ARG A 238 -21.40 4.31 1.13
C ARG A 238 -20.83 5.29 0.12
N GLY A 239 -21.00 4.99 -1.16
CA GLY A 239 -20.52 5.84 -2.25
C GLY A 239 -19.00 5.88 -2.44
N LEU A 240 -18.23 5.05 -1.73
CA LEU A 240 -16.84 4.80 -2.07
C LEU A 240 -16.73 4.00 -3.37
N ALA A 241 -15.59 4.15 -4.05
CA ALA A 241 -15.31 3.37 -5.24
C ALA A 241 -15.24 1.87 -4.95
N PRO A 242 -15.56 1.02 -5.95
CA PRO A 242 -15.35 -0.42 -5.87
C PRO A 242 -13.98 -0.76 -5.27
N ALA A 243 -13.91 -1.79 -4.43
CA ALA A 243 -12.68 -2.19 -3.76
C ALA A 243 -12.17 -3.52 -4.28
N LEU A 244 -10.86 -3.60 -4.55
CA LEU A 244 -10.12 -4.86 -4.61
C LEU A 244 -9.31 -4.96 -3.32
N ILE A 245 -9.58 -5.97 -2.51
CA ILE A 245 -8.86 -6.23 -1.25
C ILE A 245 -8.15 -7.57 -1.36
N VAL A 246 -6.83 -7.53 -1.31
CA VAL A 246 -5.98 -8.73 -1.32
C VAL A 246 -5.44 -8.96 0.08
N THR A 247 -5.56 -10.15 0.64
CA THR A 247 -4.97 -10.54 1.93
C THR A 247 -4.01 -11.71 1.74
N ALA A 248 -3.06 -11.90 2.66
CA ALA A 248 -2.20 -13.08 2.68
C ALA A 248 -2.65 -14.05 3.79
N GLU A 249 -2.51 -15.36 3.56
CA GLU A 249 -2.99 -16.39 4.50
C GLU A 249 -2.32 -16.31 5.89
N TYR A 250 -1.03 -15.98 5.92
CA TYR A 250 -0.17 -15.92 7.11
C TYR A 250 0.23 -14.48 7.44
N ASP A 251 -0.76 -13.61 7.65
CA ASP A 251 -0.55 -12.19 7.91
C ASP A 251 -1.32 -11.78 9.17
N PRO A 252 -0.69 -11.13 10.16
CA PRO A 252 -1.39 -10.60 11.33
C PRO A 252 -2.44 -9.53 10.99
N LEU A 253 -2.41 -8.95 9.79
CA LEU A 253 -3.41 -7.99 9.30
C LEU A 253 -4.54 -8.64 8.50
N ARG A 254 -4.53 -9.96 8.31
CA ARG A 254 -5.49 -10.66 7.45
C ARG A 254 -6.92 -10.40 7.89
N ASP A 255 -7.26 -10.70 9.15
CA ASP A 255 -8.65 -10.67 9.60
C ASP A 255 -9.22 -9.24 9.59
N GLN A 256 -8.43 -8.22 9.93
CA GLN A 256 -8.88 -6.82 9.85
C GLN A 256 -9.14 -6.38 8.40
N GLY A 257 -8.29 -6.78 7.44
CA GLY A 257 -8.52 -6.49 6.02
C GLY A 257 -9.77 -7.18 5.48
N GLU A 258 -10.03 -8.43 5.89
CA GLU A 258 -11.21 -9.17 5.49
C GLU A 258 -12.50 -8.68 6.17
N ALA A 259 -12.41 -8.19 7.41
CA ALA A 259 -13.50 -7.54 8.11
C ALA A 259 -13.86 -6.20 7.47
N TYR A 260 -12.86 -5.42 7.04
CA TYR A 260 -13.08 -4.18 6.30
C TYR A 260 -13.77 -4.44 4.95
N ALA A 261 -13.36 -5.50 4.24
CA ALA A 261 -14.04 -5.95 3.02
C ALA A 261 -15.51 -6.30 3.27
N ALA A 262 -15.82 -6.99 4.37
CA ALA A 262 -17.19 -7.30 4.75
C ALA A 262 -17.99 -6.02 5.05
N LYS A 263 -17.42 -5.09 5.83
CA LYS A 263 -18.06 -3.81 6.17
C LYS A 263 -18.37 -2.96 4.93
N LEU A 264 -17.45 -2.90 3.96
CA LEU A 264 -17.69 -2.23 2.68
C LEU A 264 -18.88 -2.85 1.93
N ALA A 265 -18.93 -4.18 1.84
CA ALA A 265 -20.00 -4.89 1.15
C ALA A 265 -21.36 -4.72 1.85
N GLU A 266 -21.40 -4.76 3.19
CA GLU A 266 -22.59 -4.49 4.00
C GLU A 266 -23.15 -3.09 3.76
N GLN A 267 -22.29 -2.12 3.43
CA GLN A 267 -22.66 -0.76 3.07
C GLN A 267 -22.82 -0.55 1.55
N GLY A 268 -22.95 -1.63 0.77
CA GLY A 268 -23.28 -1.56 -0.65
C GLY A 268 -22.14 -1.14 -1.58
N VAL A 269 -20.89 -1.09 -1.09
CA VAL A 269 -19.72 -0.88 -1.95
C VAL A 269 -19.39 -2.21 -2.66
N PRO A 270 -19.21 -2.23 -4.00
CA PRO A 270 -18.77 -3.44 -4.69
C PRO A 270 -17.37 -3.87 -4.23
N VAL A 271 -17.21 -5.10 -3.76
CA VAL A 271 -15.94 -5.61 -3.23
C VAL A 271 -15.54 -6.90 -3.93
N THR A 272 -14.30 -6.95 -4.41
CA THR A 272 -13.59 -8.18 -4.76
C THR A 272 -12.57 -8.45 -3.66
N ARG A 273 -12.71 -9.58 -2.95
CA ARG A 273 -11.79 -9.99 -1.89
C ARG A 273 -11.05 -11.26 -2.29
N ILE A 274 -9.73 -11.25 -2.20
CA ILE A 274 -8.88 -12.39 -2.54
C ILE A 274 -7.91 -12.66 -1.40
N ARG A 275 -7.92 -13.88 -0.87
CA ARG A 275 -6.88 -14.36 0.04
C ARG A 275 -5.87 -15.18 -0.74
N VAL A 276 -4.59 -14.80 -0.68
CA VAL A 276 -3.49 -15.54 -1.32
C VAL A 276 -2.94 -16.56 -0.33
N GLY A 277 -3.12 -17.84 -0.67
CA GLY A 277 -2.63 -18.96 0.12
C GLY A 277 -1.10 -19.06 0.14
N GLY A 278 -0.53 -19.59 1.22
CA GLY A 278 0.92 -19.83 1.33
C GLY A 278 1.77 -18.58 1.61
N MET A 279 1.20 -17.37 1.55
CA MET A 279 1.94 -16.09 1.57
C MET A 279 1.86 -15.37 2.92
N VAL A 280 2.86 -14.53 3.20
CA VAL A 280 2.97 -13.65 4.38
C VAL A 280 2.77 -12.18 4.01
N HIS A 281 2.72 -11.31 5.02
CA HIS A 281 2.69 -9.86 4.82
C HIS A 281 3.86 -9.36 3.95
N GLY A 282 3.60 -8.42 3.04
CA GLY A 282 4.63 -7.84 2.16
C GLY A 282 5.04 -8.71 0.97
N PHE A 283 4.42 -9.88 0.77
CA PHE A 283 4.83 -10.83 -0.29
C PHE A 283 4.84 -10.24 -1.70
N LEU A 284 4.00 -9.23 -1.97
CA LEU A 284 3.85 -8.66 -3.31
C LEU A 284 5.18 -8.08 -3.83
N SER A 285 6.01 -7.51 -2.95
CA SER A 285 7.33 -6.98 -3.29
C SER A 285 8.32 -8.06 -3.74
N PHE A 286 8.01 -9.35 -3.53
CA PHE A 286 8.85 -10.48 -3.94
C PHE A 286 8.41 -11.09 -5.28
N PHE A 287 7.67 -10.35 -6.11
CA PHE A 287 7.19 -10.77 -7.44
C PHE A 287 8.29 -11.24 -8.41
N GLY A 288 9.55 -10.87 -8.16
CA GLY A 288 10.70 -11.31 -8.95
C GLY A 288 11.12 -12.76 -8.68
N VAL A 289 10.70 -13.31 -7.54
CA VAL A 289 11.14 -14.63 -7.05
C VAL A 289 9.93 -15.53 -6.80
N LEU A 290 8.87 -15.02 -6.18
CA LEU A 290 7.68 -15.80 -5.82
C LEU A 290 6.63 -15.74 -6.92
N LYS A 291 6.31 -16.90 -7.51
CA LYS A 291 5.24 -17.00 -8.51
C LYS A 291 3.88 -16.48 -8.00
N PRO A 292 3.42 -16.80 -6.77
CA PRO A 292 2.16 -16.25 -6.26
C PRO A 292 2.15 -14.71 -6.17
N ALA A 293 3.28 -14.08 -5.87
CA ALA A 293 3.42 -12.63 -5.87
C ALA A 293 3.30 -12.06 -7.29
N ARG A 294 3.98 -12.66 -8.27
CA ARG A 294 3.88 -12.27 -9.69
C ARG A 294 2.47 -12.41 -10.23
N ASP A 295 1.82 -13.54 -9.97
CA ASP A 295 0.45 -13.79 -10.42
C ASP A 295 -0.53 -12.78 -9.81
N THR A 296 -0.37 -12.48 -8.51
CA THR A 296 -1.17 -11.47 -7.81
C THR A 296 -0.98 -10.08 -8.41
N LEU A 297 0.28 -9.68 -8.66
CA LEU A 297 0.60 -8.40 -9.30
C LEU A 297 -0.06 -8.27 -10.68
N ASN A 298 0.04 -9.32 -11.50
CA ASN A 298 -0.55 -9.34 -12.84
C ASN A 298 -2.08 -9.28 -12.79
N MET A 299 -2.70 -9.98 -11.83
CA MET A 299 -4.15 -9.92 -11.60
C MET A 299 -4.61 -8.52 -11.18
N ILE A 300 -3.88 -7.87 -10.26
CA ILE A 300 -4.15 -6.47 -9.88
C ILE A 300 -4.02 -5.56 -11.12
N GLY A 301 -2.95 -5.72 -11.89
CA GLY A 301 -2.72 -4.96 -13.12
C GLY A 301 -3.86 -5.12 -14.12
N ALA A 302 -4.31 -6.35 -14.39
CA ALA A 302 -5.40 -6.63 -15.31
C ALA A 302 -6.73 -5.98 -14.88
N ILE A 303 -7.03 -5.99 -13.58
CA ILE A 303 -8.23 -5.33 -13.03
C ILE A 303 -8.14 -3.81 -13.24
N ILE A 304 -7.00 -3.20 -12.88
CA ILE A 304 -6.75 -1.75 -13.08
C ILE A 304 -6.86 -1.38 -14.57
N ASN A 305 -6.28 -2.18 -15.45
CA ASN A 305 -6.33 -1.97 -16.90
C ASN A 305 -7.78 -1.96 -17.41
N THR A 306 -8.59 -2.90 -16.93
CA THR A 306 -10.01 -3.00 -17.30
C THR A 306 -10.76 -1.74 -16.88
N ASP A 307 -10.65 -1.32 -15.62
CA ASP A 307 -11.36 -0.15 -15.09
C ASP A 307 -10.99 1.16 -15.78
N THR A 308 -9.77 1.24 -16.31
CA THR A 308 -9.23 2.45 -16.96
C THR A 308 -9.47 2.47 -18.47
N ARG A 309 -10.00 1.39 -19.06
CA ARG A 309 -10.35 1.30 -20.49
C ARG A 309 -11.85 1.23 -20.77
N THR A 310 -12.66 0.80 -19.80
CA THR A 310 -14.11 0.72 -19.97
C THR A 310 -14.78 2.05 -19.59
N GLU A 311 -15.65 2.56 -20.47
CA GLU A 311 -16.67 3.54 -20.06
C GLU A 311 -17.67 2.82 -19.15
N SER A 312 -17.78 3.29 -17.91
CA SER A 312 -18.71 2.77 -16.90
C SER A 312 -20.08 3.40 -17.08
#